data_AF-A0A4R0PFX7-F1
#
_entry.id   AF-A0A4R0PFX7-F1
#
_cell.length_a   1.000
_cell.length_b   1.000
_cell.length_c   1.000
_cell.angle_alpha   90.00
_cell.angle_beta   90.00
_cell.angle_gamma   90.00
#
_symmetry.space_group_name_H-M   'P 1'
#
loop_
_entity.id
_entity.type
_entity.pdbx_description
1 polymer ?
#
loop_
_entity_poly.entity_id
_entity_poly.type
_entity_poly.pdbx_seq_one_letter_code
_entity_poly.pdbx_strand_id
1 'polypeptide(L)'
;MEKVNHQKIIISTLLKVLLMIVIIFILNSWPNIKQSFSGNAPPFNYWLDHSFKISNLILILGFGGYFYYKDLTDQKELIEKAKNTNQQ
;
A
#
# COMPACT_ATOMS: atom_id res chain seq x y z
N MET A 1 25.61 -9.00 -14.55
CA MET A 1 24.48 -8.05 -14.66
C MET A 1 23.69 -8.14 -13.37
N GLU A 2 23.70 -7.10 -12.53
CA GLU A 2 22.74 -7.04 -11.43
C GLU A 2 21.33 -7.01 -12.04
N LYS A 3 20.50 -7.97 -11.61
CA LYS A 3 19.13 -8.11 -12.09
C LYS A 3 18.20 -7.46 -11.06
N VAL A 4 17.12 -6.86 -11.55
CA VAL A 4 16.05 -6.33 -10.70
C VAL A 4 15.49 -7.46 -9.83
N ASN A 5 15.40 -7.22 -8.51
CA ASN A 5 14.85 -8.20 -7.58
C ASN A 5 13.33 -8.07 -7.50
N HIS A 6 12.63 -8.78 -8.39
CA HIS A 6 11.18 -8.76 -8.45
C HIS A 6 10.50 -9.24 -7.16
N GLN A 7 11.08 -10.20 -6.44
CA GLN A 7 10.53 -10.69 -5.16
C GLN A 7 10.50 -9.57 -4.12
N LYS A 8 11.60 -8.81 -4.01
CA LYS A 8 11.67 -7.64 -3.12
C LYS A 8 10.65 -6.57 -3.50
N ILE A 9 10.46 -6.31 -4.79
CA ILE A 9 9.45 -5.35 -5.29
C ILE A 9 8.04 -5.79 -4.90
N ILE A 10 7.71 -7.07 -5.10
CA ILE A 10 6.39 -7.61 -4.79
C ILE A 10 6.09 -7.47 -3.29
N ILE A 11 7.04 -7.84 -2.43
CA ILE A 11 6.88 -7.72 -0.96
C ILE A 11 6.71 -6.26 -0.55
N SER A 12 7.56 -5.35 -1.06
CA SER A 12 7.47 -3.92 -0.80
C SER A 12 6.11 -3.34 -1.23
N THR A 13 5.66 -3.71 -2.43
CA THR A 13 4.36 -3.28 -2.98
C THR A 13 3.22 -3.78 -2.11
N LEU A 14 3.24 -5.07 -1.71
CA LEU A 14 2.23 -5.66 -0.83
C LEU A 14 2.14 -4.91 0.50
N LEU A 15 3.28 -4.62 1.14
CA LEU A 15 3.32 -3.88 2.41
C LEU A 15 2.75 -2.46 2.26
N LYS A 16 3.10 -1.74 1.18
CA LYS A 16 2.56 -0.41 0.89
C LYS A 16 1.05 -0.44 0.65
N VAL A 17 0.57 -1.44 -0.06
CA VAL A 17 -0.88 -1.64 -0.31
C VAL A 17 -1.60 -1.95 1.00
N LEU A 18 -1.08 -2.84 1.84
CA LEU A 18 -1.66 -3.14 3.16
C LEU A 18 -1.73 -1.90 4.05
N LEU A 19 -0.66 -1.09 4.08
CA LEU A 19 -0.65 0.17 4.83
C LEU A 19 -1.74 1.13 4.33
N MET A 20 -1.89 1.26 3.02
CA MET A 20 -2.93 2.10 2.43
C MET A 20 -4.34 1.59 2.76
N ILE A 21 -4.58 0.28 2.73
CA ILE A 21 -5.86 -0.31 3.15
C ILE A 21 -6.16 0.06 4.61
N VAL A 22 -5.18 -0.03 5.49
CA VAL A 22 -5.32 0.37 6.90
C VAL A 22 -5.64 1.87 7.02
N ILE A 23 -4.96 2.74 6.27
CA ILE A 23 -5.23 4.18 6.27
C ILE A 23 -6.67 4.48 5.80
N ILE A 24 -7.10 3.89 4.69
CA ILE A 24 -8.46 4.07 4.14
C ILE A 24 -9.50 3.58 5.16
N PHE A 25 -9.26 2.44 5.81
CA PHE A 25 -10.12 1.92 6.87
C PHE A 25 -10.26 2.92 8.02
N ILE A 26 -9.13 3.44 8.53
CA ILE A 26 -9.13 4.40 9.64
C ILE A 26 -9.90 5.67 9.25
N LEU A 27 -9.68 6.21 8.05
CA LEU A 27 -10.35 7.42 7.58
C LEU A 27 -11.86 7.21 7.41
N ASN A 28 -12.27 6.11 6.78
CA ASN A 28 -13.68 5.82 6.52
C ASN A 28 -14.45 5.47 7.79
N SER A 29 -13.77 4.91 8.79
CA SER A 29 -14.39 4.44 10.02
C SER A 29 -14.06 5.29 11.24
N TRP A 30 -13.48 6.48 11.03
CA TRP A 30 -13.09 7.37 12.12
C TRP A 30 -14.23 7.65 13.14
N PRO A 31 -15.48 7.93 12.71
CA PRO A 31 -16.58 8.12 13.67
C PRO A 31 -16.84 6.88 14.53
N ASN A 32 -16.78 5.70 13.92
CA ASN A 32 -16.99 4.41 14.59
C ASN A 32 -15.85 4.10 15.56
N ILE A 33 -14.61 4.38 15.15
CA ILE A 33 -13.41 4.25 16.01
C ILE A 33 -13.56 5.15 17.23
N LYS A 34 -13.98 6.41 17.02
CA LYS A 34 -14.22 7.37 18.11
C LYS A 34 -15.32 6.88 19.05
N GLN A 35 -16.41 6.33 18.52
CA GLN A 35 -17.52 5.80 19.29
C GLN A 35 -17.11 4.59 20.16
N SER A 36 -16.22 3.72 19.65
CA SER A 36 -15.68 2.58 20.39
C SER A 36 -14.90 3.00 21.63
N PHE A 37 -14.20 4.15 21.62
CA PHE A 37 -13.51 4.66 22.81
C PHE A 37 -14.48 5.10 23.92
N SER A 38 -15.74 5.35 23.59
CA SER A 38 -16.80 5.66 24.56
C SER A 38 -17.56 4.42 25.03
N GLY A 39 -17.08 3.21 24.73
CA GLY A 39 -17.70 1.93 25.11
C GLY A 39 -18.82 1.45 24.19
N ASN A 40 -19.14 2.20 23.13
CA ASN A 40 -20.23 1.90 22.20
C ASN A 40 -19.67 1.39 20.86
N ALA A 41 -18.94 0.28 20.89
CA ALA A 41 -18.34 -0.30 19.68
C ALA A 41 -19.43 -0.88 18.75
N PRO A 42 -19.51 -0.46 17.47
CA PRO A 42 -20.44 -1.04 16.53
C PRO A 42 -20.15 -2.53 16.27
N PRO A 43 -21.17 -3.34 15.93
CA PRO A 43 -20.99 -4.76 15.63
C PRO A 43 -20.13 -4.97 14.37
N PHE A 44 -19.41 -6.09 14.29
CA PHE A 44 -18.46 -6.37 13.20
C PHE A 44 -19.05 -6.22 11.78
N ASN A 45 -20.28 -6.69 11.56
CA ASN A 45 -20.95 -6.55 10.26
C ASN A 45 -21.11 -5.09 9.82
N TYR A 46 -21.30 -4.16 10.77
CA TYR A 46 -21.37 -2.74 10.48
C TYR A 46 -20.01 -2.19 10.01
N TRP A 47 -18.91 -2.67 10.58
CA TRP A 47 -17.57 -2.30 10.10
C TRP A 47 -17.33 -2.77 8.68
N LEU A 48 -17.71 -4.01 8.35
CA LEU A 48 -17.54 -4.52 7.00
C LEU A 48 -18.31 -3.68 5.96
N ASP A 49 -19.58 -3.39 6.23
CA ASP A 49 -20.45 -2.65 5.32
C ASP A 49 -20.00 -1.18 5.14
N HIS A 50 -19.51 -0.55 6.20
CA HIS A 50 -19.17 0.88 6.18
C HIS A 50 -17.72 1.17 5.77
N SER A 51 -16.77 0.28 6.07
CA SER A 51 -15.35 0.51 5.80
C SER A 51 -14.93 0.14 4.38
N PHE A 52 -15.56 -0.88 3.77
CA PHE A 52 -15.15 -1.45 2.49
C PHE A 52 -16.06 -1.02 1.34
N LYS A 53 -15.84 0.21 0.85
CA LYS A 53 -16.51 0.70 -0.36
C LYS A 53 -15.81 0.20 -1.62
N ILE A 54 -16.58 -0.18 -2.65
CA ILE A 54 -16.06 -0.60 -3.95
C ILE A 54 -15.18 0.48 -4.60
N SER A 55 -15.47 1.76 -4.34
CA SER A 55 -14.63 2.88 -4.78
C SER A 55 -13.18 2.78 -4.29
N ASN A 56 -12.95 2.18 -3.11
CA ASN A 56 -11.62 2.01 -2.55
C ASN A 56 -10.83 0.91 -3.28
N LEU A 57 -11.50 -0.07 -3.89
CA LEU A 57 -10.82 -1.10 -4.70
C LEU A 57 -10.11 -0.48 -5.90
N ILE A 58 -10.72 0.49 -6.57
CA ILE A 58 -10.11 1.20 -7.70
C ILE A 58 -8.86 1.95 -7.24
N LEU A 59 -8.93 2.63 -6.10
CA LEU A 59 -7.77 3.31 -5.49
C LEU A 59 -6.68 2.30 -5.12
N ILE A 60 -7.05 1.18 -4.50
CA ILE A 60 -6.10 0.13 -4.09
C ILE A 60 -5.36 -0.44 -5.30
N LEU A 61 -6.07 -0.75 -6.39
CA LEU A 61 -5.47 -1.27 -7.62
C LEU A 61 -4.60 -0.22 -8.31
N GLY A 62 -5.08 1.02 -8.42
CA GLY A 62 -4.35 2.13 -9.05
C GLY A 62 -3.04 2.44 -8.31
N PHE A 63 -3.10 2.62 -7.00
CA PHE A 63 -1.90 2.85 -6.18
C PHE A 63 -1.00 1.61 -6.08
N GLY A 64 -1.57 0.40 -6.06
CA GLY A 64 -0.78 -0.84 -6.09
C GLY A 64 0.05 -0.96 -7.36
N GLY A 65 -0.56 -0.72 -8.53
CA GLY A 65 0.17 -0.66 -9.81
C GLY A 65 1.22 0.45 -9.83
N TYR A 66 0.88 1.64 -9.32
CA TYR A 66 1.81 2.76 -9.20
C TYR A 66 3.03 2.41 -8.33
N PHE A 67 2.83 1.85 -7.14
CA PHE A 67 3.93 1.48 -6.24
C PHE A 67 4.85 0.42 -6.84
N TYR A 68 4.29 -0.57 -7.53
CA TYR A 68 5.08 -1.59 -8.22
C TYR A 68 5.94 -0.97 -9.33
N TYR A 69 5.33 -0.17 -10.19
CA TYR A 69 6.02 0.46 -11.31
C TYR A 69 7.11 1.42 -10.84
N LYS A 70 6.84 2.20 -9.79
CA LYS A 70 7.80 3.11 -9.18
C LYS A 70 9.00 2.34 -8.62
N ASP A 71 8.78 1.33 -7.78
CA ASP A 71 9.87 0.54 -7.18
C ASP A 71 10.72 -0.17 -8.25
N LEU A 72 10.09 -0.61 -9.35
CA LEU A 72 10.80 -1.21 -10.48
C LEU A 72 11.68 -0.18 -11.21
N THR A 73 11.18 1.05 -11.38
CA THR A 73 11.93 2.14 -12.01
C THR A 73 13.10 2.57 -11.13
N ASP A 74 12.85 2.81 -9.84
CA ASP A 74 13.86 3.22 -8.87
C ASP A 74 14.98 2.17 -8.77
N GLN A 75 14.67 0.86 -8.77
CA GLN A 75 15.70 -0.18 -8.76
C GLN A 75 16.53 -0.24 -10.04
N LYS A 76 15.93 0.02 -11.21
CA LYS A 76 16.68 0.08 -12.48
C LYS A 76 17.67 1.24 -12.45
N GLU A 77 17.24 2.42 -11.98
CA GLU A 77 18.13 3.57 -11.84
C GLU A 77 19.28 3.32 -10.86
N LEU A 78 19.01 2.63 -9.74
CA LEU A 78 20.05 2.28 -8.77
C LEU A 78 21.10 1.34 -9.37
N ILE A 79 20.67 0.33 -10.12
CA ILE A 79 21.57 -0.60 -10.81
C ILE A 79 22.41 0.12 -11.87
N GLU A 80 21.80 1.03 -12.64
CA GLU A 80 22.50 1.82 -13.66
C GLU A 80 23.54 2.76 -13.03
N LYS A 81 23.19 3.46 -11.95
CA LYS A 81 24.13 4.30 -11.20
C LYS A 81 25.28 3.48 -10.62
N ALA A 82 24.99 2.34 -9.99
CA ALA A 82 26.01 1.45 -9.43
C ALA A 82 26.98 0.94 -10.51
N LYS A 83 26.48 0.63 -11.71
CA LYS A 83 27.31 0.23 -12.84
C LYS A 83 28.26 1.36 -13.27
N ASN A 84 27.75 2.59 -13.39
CA ASN A 84 28.56 3.72 -13.84
C ASN A 84 29.64 4.11 -12.82
N THR A 85 29.35 4.01 -11.52
CA THR A 85 30.33 4.25 -10.45
C THR A 85 31.44 3.19 -10.41
N ASN A 86 31.13 1.92 -10.68
CA ASN A 86 32.13 0.84 -10.70
C ASN A 86 32.99 0.80 -11.98
N GLN A 87 32.66 1.61 -12.99
CA GLN A 87 33.41 1.72 -14.25
C GLN A 87 34.32 2.96 -14.32
N GLN A 88 34.28 3.83 -13.31
CA GLN A 88 35.23 4.93 -13.09
C GLN A 88 36.34 4.51 -12.14
#